data_AF-A0A7R9L3R9-F1
#
_entry.id   AF-A0A7R9L3R9-F1
#
_cell.length_a   1.000
_cell.length_b   1.000
_cell.length_c   1.000
_cell.angle_alpha   90.00
_cell.angle_beta   90.00
_cell.angle_gamma   90.00
#
_symmetry.space_group_name_H-M   'P 1'
#
loop_
_entity.id
_entity.type
_entity.pdbx_description
1 polymer ?
#
loop_
_entity_poly.entity_id
_entity_poly.type
_entity_poly.pdbx_seq_one_letter_code
_entity_poly.pdbx_strand_id
1 'polypeptide(L)'
;MCGVCPSVDTIKPCKCLIKAGNKTHIVCGGNTALDLKNVFERLSNGSADDKHFDLFDLKHNKITELADNTFADISFNAIHIEAKALTTVRRNAFAGQSGVRRLTITETPVTDSQLFPSIGAMIGLTHLQIVETELTQIPGNCFDLLYRLSQCMARIPEGFNSTDDENNV
;
A
#
# COMPACT_ATOMS: atom_id res chain seq x y z
N MET A 1 0.92 -20.20 -0.74
CA MET A 1 -0.57 -20.24 -0.77
C MET A 1 -1.07 -19.08 0.07
N CYS A 2 -2.30 -18.59 -0.13
CA CYS A 2 -2.84 -17.56 0.75
C CYS A 2 -3.25 -18.20 2.08
N GLY A 3 -3.01 -17.49 3.17
CA GLY A 3 -3.29 -17.93 4.52
C GLY A 3 -4.74 -17.79 4.90
N VAL A 4 -5.09 -18.45 5.99
CA VAL A 4 -6.43 -18.47 6.58
C VAL A 4 -6.65 -17.21 7.41
N CYS A 5 -7.90 -16.78 7.54
CA CYS A 5 -8.20 -15.65 8.42
C CYS A 5 -7.80 -15.95 9.87
N PRO A 6 -7.04 -15.06 10.52
CA PRO A 6 -6.64 -15.20 11.92
C PRO A 6 -7.84 -15.03 12.86
N SER A 7 -7.64 -15.31 14.15
CA SER A 7 -8.64 -15.00 15.17
C SER A 7 -9.01 -13.52 15.14
N VAL A 8 -10.27 -13.22 15.48
CA VAL A 8 -10.77 -11.84 15.52
C VAL A 8 -9.93 -11.00 16.47
N ASP A 9 -9.53 -11.56 17.61
CA ASP A 9 -8.71 -10.84 18.57
C ASP A 9 -7.38 -10.43 17.95
N THR A 10 -6.68 -11.34 17.26
CA THR A 10 -5.38 -11.09 16.61
C THR A 10 -5.42 -9.91 15.64
N ILE A 11 -6.51 -9.70 14.89
CA ILE A 11 -6.57 -8.70 13.81
C ILE A 11 -7.33 -7.42 14.16
N LYS A 12 -7.93 -7.33 15.36
CA LYS A 12 -8.61 -6.11 15.83
C LYS A 12 -7.71 -4.86 15.73
N PRO A 13 -8.26 -3.68 15.39
CA PRO A 13 -9.67 -3.42 15.07
C PRO A 13 -10.04 -3.74 13.61
N CYS A 14 -9.10 -4.24 12.81
CA CYS A 14 -9.37 -4.70 11.46
C CYS A 14 -10.14 -6.02 11.46
N LYS A 15 -10.54 -6.46 10.27
CA LYS A 15 -11.28 -7.72 10.06
C LYS A 15 -10.60 -8.51 8.95
N CYS A 16 -10.60 -9.82 9.07
CA CYS A 16 -10.30 -10.70 7.94
C CYS A 16 -11.60 -11.29 7.39
N LEU A 17 -11.78 -11.21 6.09
CA LEU A 17 -12.96 -11.69 5.38
C LEU A 17 -12.53 -12.73 4.34
N ILE A 18 -13.30 -13.82 4.25
CA ILE A 18 -13.18 -14.78 3.15
C ILE A 18 -14.14 -14.36 2.05
N LYS A 19 -13.62 -14.14 0.84
CA LYS A 19 -14.37 -13.75 -0.36
C LYS A 19 -14.47 -14.92 -1.35
N ALA A 20 -15.17 -14.70 -2.46
CA ALA A 20 -15.36 -15.70 -3.50
C ALA A 20 -14.02 -16.30 -3.96
N GLY A 21 -14.00 -17.63 -4.13
CA GLY A 21 -12.77 -18.37 -4.43
C GLY A 21 -11.83 -18.56 -3.25
N ASN A 22 -12.35 -18.51 -2.00
CA ASN A 22 -11.58 -18.66 -0.75
C ASN A 22 -10.50 -17.60 -0.55
N LYS A 23 -10.66 -16.41 -1.13
CA LYS A 23 -9.68 -15.32 -1.03
C LYS A 23 -9.74 -14.65 0.33
N THR A 24 -8.60 -14.38 0.95
CA THR A 24 -8.52 -13.75 2.27
C THR A 24 -8.19 -12.27 2.19
N HIS A 25 -9.12 -11.45 2.69
CA HIS A 25 -9.05 -10.00 2.62
C HIS A 25 -8.92 -9.42 4.03
N ILE A 26 -7.83 -8.73 4.33
CA ILE A 26 -7.70 -7.93 5.55
C ILE A 26 -8.25 -6.54 5.26
N VAL A 27 -9.31 -6.17 5.97
CA VAL A 27 -10.01 -4.89 5.81
C VAL A 27 -9.85 -4.09 7.11
N CYS A 28 -9.24 -2.92 6.99
CA CYS A 28 -9.06 -1.96 8.06
C CYS A 28 -9.83 -0.69 7.70
N GLY A 29 -10.75 -0.26 8.55
CA GLY A 29 -11.41 1.02 8.34
C GLY A 29 -12.04 1.59 9.58
N GLY A 30 -12.34 2.88 9.52
CA GLY A 30 -12.94 3.59 10.64
C GLY A 30 -12.50 5.05 10.76
N ASN A 31 -12.88 5.63 11.90
CA ASN A 31 -12.75 7.05 12.22
C ASN A 31 -12.00 7.28 13.55
N THR A 32 -11.35 6.25 14.08
CA THR A 32 -10.59 6.28 15.35
C THR A 32 -9.11 6.13 15.09
N ALA A 33 -8.24 6.38 16.07
CA ALA A 33 -6.83 6.07 15.91
C ALA A 33 -6.63 4.57 15.58
N LEU A 34 -5.75 4.27 14.63
CA LEU A 34 -5.39 2.91 14.22
C LEU A 34 -3.88 2.85 14.03
N ASP A 35 -3.23 2.01 14.84
CA ASP A 35 -1.82 1.68 14.69
C ASP A 35 -1.70 0.41 13.83
N LEU A 36 -1.54 0.59 12.52
CA LEU A 36 -1.39 -0.52 11.58
C LEU A 36 -0.16 -1.36 11.86
N LYS A 37 0.94 -0.75 12.30
CA LYS A 37 2.17 -1.46 12.60
C LYS A 37 1.93 -2.44 13.75
N ASN A 38 1.29 -2.00 14.83
CA ASN A 38 0.94 -2.89 15.93
C ASN A 38 -0.04 -4.00 15.49
N VAL A 39 -1.01 -3.70 14.62
CA VAL A 39 -1.91 -4.72 14.06
C VAL A 39 -1.14 -5.81 13.33
N PHE A 40 -0.22 -5.44 12.44
CA PHE A 40 0.55 -6.42 11.66
C PHE A 40 1.64 -7.11 12.47
N GLU A 41 2.23 -6.48 13.48
CA GLU A 41 3.12 -7.14 14.44
C GLU A 41 2.39 -8.22 15.24
N ARG A 42 1.16 -7.93 15.70
CA ARG A 42 0.33 -8.92 16.40
C ARG A 42 -0.07 -10.07 15.49
N LEU A 43 -0.40 -9.78 14.23
CA LEU A 43 -0.66 -10.81 13.23
C LEU A 43 0.57 -11.67 12.96
N SER A 44 1.74 -11.04 12.83
CA SER A 44 3.02 -11.71 12.63
C SER A 44 3.33 -12.70 13.75
N ASN A 45 3.11 -12.28 15.01
CA ASN A 45 3.38 -13.10 16.18
C ASN A 45 2.30 -14.17 16.43
N GLY A 46 1.06 -13.91 16.00
CA GLY A 46 -0.09 -14.78 16.26
C GLY A 46 -0.40 -15.81 15.18
N SER A 47 0.20 -15.71 13.99
CA SER A 47 -0.01 -16.64 12.88
C SER A 47 1.12 -17.66 12.82
N ALA A 48 0.83 -18.93 13.16
CA ALA A 48 1.79 -20.04 13.12
C ALA A 48 1.91 -20.68 11.71
N ASP A 49 0.97 -20.39 10.81
CA ASP A 49 0.85 -21.05 9.50
C ASP A 49 1.31 -20.11 8.37
N ASP A 50 0.36 -19.49 7.65
CA ASP A 50 0.60 -18.66 6.48
C ASP A 50 0.43 -17.16 6.81
N LYS A 51 1.36 -16.35 6.29
CA LYS A 51 1.41 -14.87 6.48
C LYS A 51 1.17 -14.10 5.17
N HIS A 52 0.54 -14.75 4.21
CA HIS A 52 0.25 -14.17 2.90
C HIS A 52 -1.26 -14.05 2.70
N PHE A 53 -1.76 -12.90 2.26
CA PHE A 53 -3.20 -12.66 2.07
C PHE A 53 -3.48 -12.10 0.67
N ASP A 54 -4.72 -12.23 0.19
CA ASP A 54 -5.06 -11.76 -1.16
C ASP A 54 -5.13 -10.25 -1.25
N LEU A 55 -5.78 -9.59 -0.28
CA LEU A 55 -5.99 -8.15 -0.31
C LEU A 55 -5.79 -7.54 1.06
N PHE A 56 -5.03 -6.46 1.10
CA PHE A 56 -5.16 -5.45 2.15
C PHE A 56 -6.01 -4.29 1.64
N ASP A 57 -7.10 -3.97 2.34
CA ASP A 57 -8.01 -2.88 2.03
C ASP A 57 -8.07 -1.92 3.22
N LEU A 58 -7.51 -0.73 3.03
CA LEU A 58 -7.48 0.34 4.02
C LEU A 58 -8.44 1.46 3.60
N LYS A 59 -9.55 1.62 4.32
CA LYS A 59 -10.49 2.74 4.15
C LYS A 59 -10.65 3.51 5.46
N HIS A 60 -9.89 4.59 5.65
CA HIS A 60 -9.72 5.18 6.98
C HIS A 60 -9.64 6.71 7.01
N ASN A 61 -10.23 7.36 8.02
CA ASN A 61 -10.28 8.83 8.10
C ASN A 61 -9.30 9.48 9.12
N LYS A 62 -8.38 8.71 9.73
CA LYS A 62 -7.54 9.18 10.85
C LYS A 62 -6.11 8.66 10.83
N ILE A 63 -5.76 7.75 9.92
CA ILE A 63 -4.37 7.36 9.72
C ILE A 63 -3.68 8.48 8.98
N THR A 64 -2.59 8.98 9.54
CA THR A 64 -1.80 10.08 8.98
C THR A 64 -0.48 9.64 8.38
N GLU A 65 0.03 8.47 8.80
CA GLU A 65 1.31 7.93 8.39
C GLU A 65 1.23 6.42 8.15
N LEU A 66 1.87 5.93 7.08
CA LEU A 66 2.36 4.56 6.98
C LEU A 66 3.85 4.54 7.36
N ALA A 67 4.15 4.02 8.53
CA ALA A 67 5.50 3.98 9.08
C ALA A 67 6.38 2.94 8.37
N ASP A 68 7.70 3.04 8.53
CA ASP A 68 8.64 2.03 8.03
C ASP A 68 8.29 0.63 8.58
N ASN A 69 8.31 -0.37 7.70
CA ASN A 69 7.98 -1.77 8.01
C ASN A 69 6.56 -1.96 8.58
N THR A 70 5.59 -1.16 8.13
CA THR A 70 4.18 -1.24 8.60
C THR A 70 3.62 -2.67 8.56
N PHE A 71 3.97 -3.46 7.55
CA PHE A 71 3.40 -4.79 7.32
C PHE A 71 4.14 -5.94 8.04
N ALA A 72 5.21 -5.66 8.79
CA ALA A 72 6.07 -6.70 9.37
C ALA A 72 6.48 -7.74 8.30
N ASP A 73 6.19 -9.02 8.53
CA ASP A 73 6.40 -10.12 7.58
C ASP A 73 5.11 -10.59 6.87
N ILE A 74 4.02 -9.82 7.00
CA ILE A 74 2.75 -10.08 6.34
C ILE A 74 2.83 -9.59 4.90
N SER A 75 2.44 -10.42 3.94
CA SER A 75 2.53 -10.09 2.50
C SER A 75 1.18 -10.17 1.81
N PHE A 76 1.02 -9.40 0.71
CA PHE A 76 -0.24 -9.32 -0.03
C PHE A 76 -0.08 -9.53 -1.54
N ASN A 77 -1.14 -10.00 -2.20
CA ASN A 77 -1.23 -9.95 -3.67
C ASN A 77 -1.66 -8.56 -4.18
N ALA A 78 -2.52 -7.87 -3.44
CA ALA A 78 -3.00 -6.54 -3.76
C ALA A 78 -3.13 -5.65 -2.52
N ILE A 79 -2.90 -4.36 -2.71
CA ILE A 79 -3.08 -3.34 -1.68
C ILE A 79 -3.98 -2.23 -2.23
N HIS A 80 -5.03 -1.90 -1.48
CA HIS A 80 -5.92 -0.77 -1.71
C HIS A 80 -5.83 0.19 -0.53
N ILE A 81 -5.61 1.48 -0.81
CA ILE A 81 -5.55 2.55 0.19
C ILE A 81 -6.49 3.69 -0.22
N GLU A 82 -7.46 3.97 0.65
CA GLU A 82 -8.32 5.15 0.66
C GLU A 82 -8.25 5.76 2.08
N ALA A 83 -7.34 6.70 2.31
CA ALA A 83 -7.08 7.24 3.64
C ALA A 83 -7.08 8.77 3.66
N LYS A 84 -8.20 9.37 4.08
CA LYS A 84 -8.47 10.82 3.97
C LYS A 84 -7.57 11.74 4.79
N ALA A 85 -6.76 11.17 5.68
CA ALA A 85 -5.82 11.91 6.51
C ALA A 85 -4.36 11.49 6.25
N LEU A 86 -4.11 10.53 5.36
CA LEU A 86 -2.78 9.96 5.15
C LEU A 86 -1.95 10.88 4.25
N THR A 87 -1.02 11.59 4.87
CA THR A 87 -0.12 12.53 4.19
C THR A 87 1.28 11.98 4.02
N THR A 88 1.68 11.02 4.87
CA THR A 88 3.06 10.50 4.91
C THR A 88 3.09 9.00 4.66
N VAL A 89 3.83 8.56 3.65
CA VAL A 89 4.19 7.15 3.45
C VAL A 89 5.70 7.06 3.53
N ARG A 90 6.24 6.47 4.59
CA ARG A 90 7.70 6.39 4.78
C ARG A 90 8.35 5.53 3.70
N ARG A 91 9.62 5.80 3.41
CA ARG A 91 10.41 5.10 2.37
C ARG A 91 10.32 3.58 2.45
N ASN A 92 10.30 2.98 3.64
CA ASN A 92 10.25 1.53 3.81
C ASN A 92 8.88 1.04 4.28
N ALA A 93 7.81 1.83 4.09
CA ALA A 93 6.46 1.45 4.49
C ALA A 93 6.01 0.13 3.86
N PHE A 94 6.38 -0.10 2.59
CA PHE A 94 6.08 -1.31 1.83
C PHE A 94 7.25 -2.31 1.75
N ALA A 95 8.22 -2.22 2.67
CA ALA A 95 9.26 -3.25 2.77
C ALA A 95 8.64 -4.65 2.93
N GLY A 96 9.23 -5.65 2.25
CA GLY A 96 8.71 -7.02 2.22
C GLY A 96 7.54 -7.26 1.26
N GLN A 97 6.96 -6.22 0.62
CA GLN A 97 5.83 -6.35 -0.31
C GLN A 97 6.25 -6.63 -1.76
N SER A 98 7.35 -7.35 -1.98
CA SER A 98 7.86 -7.69 -3.33
C SER A 98 6.88 -8.55 -4.16
N GLY A 99 5.95 -9.24 -3.49
CA GLY A 99 4.91 -10.07 -4.10
C GLY A 99 3.69 -9.30 -4.61
N VAL A 100 3.49 -8.04 -4.23
CA VAL A 100 2.30 -7.27 -4.61
C VAL A 100 2.24 -7.10 -6.13
N ARG A 101 1.08 -7.38 -6.73
CA ARG A 101 0.81 -7.26 -8.17
C ARG A 101 0.00 -6.02 -8.51
N ARG A 102 -0.80 -5.52 -7.58
CA ARG A 102 -1.67 -4.35 -7.75
C ARG A 102 -1.60 -3.44 -6.54
N LEU A 103 -1.33 -2.17 -6.78
CA LEU A 103 -1.40 -1.11 -5.80
C LEU A 103 -2.39 -0.05 -6.30
N THR A 104 -3.37 0.27 -5.47
CA THR A 104 -4.32 1.35 -5.72
C THR A 104 -4.31 2.31 -4.53
N ILE A 105 -4.06 3.58 -4.80
CA ILE A 105 -4.14 4.67 -3.84
C ILE A 105 -5.12 5.70 -4.40
N THR A 106 -6.19 5.99 -3.65
CA THR A 106 -7.28 6.87 -4.08
C THR A 106 -7.74 7.77 -2.94
N GLU A 107 -8.29 8.94 -3.22
CA GLU A 107 -8.81 9.90 -2.21
C GLU A 107 -7.89 10.06 -0.98
N THR A 108 -6.59 10.21 -1.21
CA THR A 108 -5.56 10.19 -0.16
C THR A 108 -4.61 11.38 -0.34
N PRO A 109 -4.44 12.27 0.67
CA PRO A 109 -3.64 13.49 0.53
C PRO A 109 -2.12 13.23 0.64
N VAL A 110 -1.65 12.14 0.02
CA VAL A 110 -0.23 11.76 0.01
C VAL A 110 0.54 12.57 -1.03
N THR A 111 1.79 12.89 -0.71
CA THR A 111 2.72 13.63 -1.57
C THR A 111 3.82 12.72 -2.16
N ASP A 112 4.56 13.24 -3.13
CA ASP A 112 5.57 12.52 -3.93
C ASP A 112 6.82 12.05 -3.16
N SER A 113 7.35 12.89 -2.26
CA SER A 113 8.71 12.80 -1.72
C SER A 113 9.12 11.45 -1.13
N GLN A 114 8.18 10.67 -0.60
CA GLN A 114 8.44 9.35 -0.01
C GLN A 114 7.57 8.23 -0.58
N LEU A 115 6.47 8.57 -1.27
CA LEU A 115 5.58 7.58 -1.87
C LEU A 115 6.29 6.74 -2.92
N PHE A 116 6.89 7.38 -3.93
CA PHE A 116 7.54 6.68 -5.03
C PHE A 116 8.71 5.80 -4.58
N PRO A 117 9.65 6.28 -3.73
CA PRO A 117 10.67 5.43 -3.15
C PRO A 117 10.12 4.18 -2.45
N SER A 118 8.96 4.29 -1.77
CA SER A 118 8.34 3.16 -1.09
C SER A 118 7.73 2.12 -2.04
N ILE A 119 7.19 2.56 -3.17
CA ILE A 119 6.63 1.66 -4.20
C ILE A 119 7.73 0.86 -4.88
N GLY A 120 8.97 1.39 -4.95
CA GLY A 120 10.13 0.70 -5.53
C GLY A 120 10.44 -0.67 -4.90
N ALA A 121 9.97 -0.95 -3.68
CA ALA A 121 10.09 -2.27 -3.04
C ALA A 121 9.17 -3.35 -3.67
N MET A 122 8.12 -2.93 -4.39
CA MET A 122 7.12 -3.82 -5.00
C MET A 122 7.57 -4.27 -6.39
N ILE A 123 8.72 -4.94 -6.51
CA ILE A 123 9.27 -5.40 -7.80
C ILE A 123 8.34 -6.36 -8.59
N GLY A 124 7.33 -6.90 -7.93
CA GLY A 124 6.27 -7.70 -8.52
C GLY A 124 5.14 -6.90 -9.18
N LEU A 125 5.10 -5.58 -9.01
CA LEU A 125 3.96 -4.75 -9.36
C LEU A 125 3.70 -4.78 -10.87
N THR A 126 2.45 -5.01 -11.24
CA THR A 126 2.00 -5.04 -12.64
C THR A 126 1.01 -3.92 -12.95
N HIS A 127 0.23 -3.51 -11.94
CA HIS A 127 -0.78 -2.48 -12.03
C HIS A 127 -0.58 -1.46 -10.91
N LEU A 128 -0.35 -0.20 -11.28
CA LEU A 128 -0.29 0.93 -10.36
C LEU A 128 -1.38 1.93 -10.71
N GLN A 129 -2.19 2.30 -9.72
CA GLN A 129 -3.18 3.36 -9.83
C GLN A 129 -3.02 4.33 -8.66
N ILE A 130 -2.77 5.60 -8.95
CA ILE A 130 -2.70 6.69 -7.98
C ILE A 130 -3.56 7.85 -8.50
N VAL A 131 -4.74 8.04 -7.91
CA VAL A 131 -5.70 9.06 -8.37
C VAL A 131 -6.24 9.83 -7.18
N GLU A 132 -6.65 11.08 -7.40
CA GLU A 132 -7.25 11.90 -6.35
C GLU A 132 -6.34 12.01 -5.11
N THR A 133 -5.07 12.33 -5.38
CA THR A 133 -4.02 12.54 -4.38
C THR A 133 -3.42 13.93 -4.50
N GLU A 134 -2.52 14.29 -3.59
CA GLU A 134 -1.78 15.56 -3.60
C GLU A 134 -0.40 15.42 -4.27
N LEU A 135 -0.26 14.47 -5.20
CA LEU A 135 0.92 14.36 -6.03
C LEU A 135 1.09 15.63 -6.88
N THR A 136 2.30 16.18 -6.86
CA THR A 136 2.66 17.34 -7.70
C THR A 136 3.55 16.95 -8.88
N GLN A 137 4.18 15.77 -8.81
CA GLN A 137 5.10 15.25 -9.81
C GLN A 137 5.14 13.72 -9.74
N ILE A 138 5.51 13.11 -10.86
CA ILE A 138 5.93 11.70 -10.95
C ILE A 138 7.41 11.75 -11.34
N PRO A 139 8.35 11.37 -10.46
CA PRO A 139 9.77 11.42 -10.78
C PRO A 139 10.11 10.50 -11.96
N GLY A 140 10.89 10.95 -12.94
CA GLY A 140 11.16 10.19 -14.16
C GLY A 140 11.71 8.77 -13.96
N ASN A 141 12.47 8.54 -12.88
CA ASN A 141 13.10 7.25 -12.56
C ASN A 141 12.36 6.43 -11.50
N CYS A 142 11.16 6.85 -11.07
CA CYS A 142 10.48 6.20 -9.95
C CYS A 142 10.04 4.76 -10.23
N PHE A 143 10.03 4.32 -11.49
CA PHE A 143 9.57 2.99 -11.91
C PHE A 143 10.68 2.09 -12.48
N ASP A 144 11.95 2.52 -12.45
CA ASP A 144 13.07 1.77 -13.06
C ASP A 144 13.21 0.33 -12.51
N LEU A 145 12.90 0.15 -11.22
CA LEU A 145 12.95 -1.15 -10.55
C LEU A 145 11.68 -1.99 -10.76
N LEU A 146 10.61 -1.41 -11.32
CA LEU A 146 9.32 -2.04 -11.53
C LEU A 146 9.22 -2.64 -12.93
N TYR A 147 10.16 -3.51 -13.28
CA TYR A 147 10.28 -4.12 -14.61
C TYR A 147 9.06 -4.97 -15.05
N ARG A 148 8.10 -5.24 -14.15
CA ARG A 148 6.84 -5.94 -14.42
C ARG A 148 5.65 -5.02 -14.61
N LEU A 149 5.83 -3.71 -14.40
CA LEU A 149 4.77 -2.73 -14.49
C LEU A 149 4.30 -2.63 -15.94
N SER A 150 3.03 -2.98 -16.18
CA SER A 150 2.42 -2.94 -17.51
C SER A 150 1.28 -1.94 -17.61
N GLN A 151 0.72 -1.52 -16.47
CA GLN A 151 -0.33 -0.52 -16.39
C GLN A 151 0.00 0.47 -15.28
N CYS A 152 0.13 1.74 -15.65
CA CYS A 152 0.33 2.85 -14.72
C CYS A 152 -0.69 3.95 -15.02
N MET A 153 -1.46 4.34 -14.01
CA MET A 153 -2.34 5.50 -14.05
C MET A 153 -2.07 6.34 -12.82
N ALA A 154 -1.36 7.46 -13.00
CA ALA A 154 -1.13 8.44 -11.94
C ALA A 154 -1.68 9.80 -12.41
N ARG A 155 -2.56 10.42 -11.62
CA ARG A 155 -3.16 11.72 -11.94
C ARG A 155 -2.63 12.79 -11.01
N ILE A 156 -1.95 13.78 -11.60
CA ILE A 156 -1.52 15.02 -10.94
C ILE A 156 -2.56 16.11 -11.26
N PRO A 157 -2.84 17.08 -10.36
CA PRO A 157 -3.65 18.25 -10.66
C PRO A 157 -3.13 19.04 -11.87
N GLU A 158 -4.04 19.57 -12.71
CA GLU A 158 -3.65 20.39 -13.87
C GLU A 158 -2.85 21.62 -13.43
N GLY A 159 -1.74 21.91 -14.13
CA GLY A 159 -0.85 23.04 -13.85
C GLY A 159 0.54 22.66 -13.31
N PHE A 160 0.77 21.38 -12.99
CA PHE A 160 2.10 20.86 -12.69
C PHE A 160 2.67 20.12 -13.90
N ASN A 161 3.57 20.78 -14.63
CA ASN A 161 4.38 20.12 -15.64
C ASN A 161 5.42 19.23 -14.95
N SER A 162 5.48 17.96 -15.36
CA SER A 162 6.65 17.11 -15.14
C SER A 162 7.87 17.87 -15.66
N THR A 163 8.76 18.30 -14.77
CA THR A 163 10.07 18.81 -15.16
C THR A 163 11.00 17.63 -15.35
N ASP A 164 10.70 16.83 -16.37
CA ASP A 164 11.63 15.86 -16.95
C ASP A 164 11.51 15.94 -18.48
N ASP A 165 11.54 17.18 -19.01
CA ASP A 165 11.95 17.43 -20.39
C ASP A 165 13.47 17.65 -20.40
N GLU A 166 14.15 16.66 -20.97
CA GLU A 166 15.43 16.71 -21.69
C GLU A 166 16.69 17.34 -21.03
N ASN A 167 17.75 16.51 -21.05
CA ASN A 167 19.18 16.83 -21.14
C ASN A 167 20.04 16.60 -19.90
N ASN A 168 20.74 15.46 -19.89
CA ASN A 168 22.16 15.48 -19.57
C ASN A 168 22.93 14.38 -20.32
N VAL A 169 23.53 14.79 -21.45
CA VAL A 169 24.76 14.33 -22.14
C VAL A 169 24.97 12.82 -22.34
#